data_AF-H1KWF6-F1
#
_entry.id   AF-H1KWF6-F1
#
_cell.length_a   1.000
_cell.length_b   1.000
_cell.length_c   1.000
_cell.angle_alpha   90.00
_cell.angle_beta   90.00
_cell.angle_gamma   90.00
#
_symmetry.space_group_name_H-M   'P 1'
#
loop_
_entity.id
_entity.type
_entity.pdbx_description
1 polymer ?
#
loop_
_entity_poly.entity_id
_entity_poly.type
_entity_poly.pdbx_seq_one_letter_code
_entity_poly.pdbx_strand_id
1 'polypeptide(L)'
;MISEDEFYEKLLEKKKNGEITVKVEDMDIIPNYKLIDSPDIVLILKLKLNIFSRDYDIEIPIPIEVEKVGLNAALEDLKKFIEREHFKLLLPMLVISEKGFKIDKKEYPLKTEFKIKQIPHDII
;
A
#
# COMPACT_ATOMS: atom_id res chain seq x y z
N MET A 1 -15.39 -15.19 23.89
CA MET A 1 -14.40 -14.44 23.09
C MET A 1 -13.34 -15.42 22.62
N ILE A 2 -13.01 -15.42 21.32
CA ILE A 2 -11.93 -16.26 20.79
C ILE A 2 -10.60 -15.85 21.45
N SER A 3 -9.74 -16.80 21.82
CA SER A 3 -8.40 -16.46 22.31
C SER A 3 -7.49 -16.04 21.16
N GLU A 4 -6.41 -15.33 21.46
CA GLU A 4 -5.42 -14.91 20.47
C GLU A 4 -4.79 -16.13 19.77
N ASP A 5 -4.44 -17.17 20.54
CA ASP A 5 -3.90 -18.43 20.00
C ASP A 5 -4.91 -19.15 19.10
N GLU A 6 -6.17 -19.25 19.52
CA GLU A 6 -7.21 -19.88 18.69
C GLU A 6 -7.43 -19.10 17.39
N PHE A 7 -7.39 -17.76 17.46
CA PHE A 7 -7.50 -16.92 16.27
C PHE A 7 -6.30 -17.07 15.33
N TYR A 8 -5.09 -17.12 15.89
CA TYR A 8 -3.86 -17.35 15.13
C TYR A 8 -3.88 -18.68 14.39
N GLU A 9 -4.27 -19.77 15.07
CA GLU A 9 -4.39 -21.09 14.44
C GLU A 9 -5.41 -21.09 13.29
N LYS A 10 -6.54 -20.39 13.45
CA LYS A 10 -7.51 -20.23 12.36
C LYS A 10 -6.93 -19.47 11.16
N LEU A 11 -6.12 -18.43 11.39
CA LEU A 11 -5.45 -17.72 10.29
C LEU A 11 -4.52 -18.64 9.51
N LEU A 12 -3.75 -19.48 10.22
CA LEU A 12 -2.86 -20.46 9.60
C LEU A 12 -3.63 -21.51 8.79
N GLU A 13 -4.72 -22.04 9.34
CA GLU A 13 -5.58 -23.00 8.65
C GLU A 13 -6.16 -22.39 7.35
N LYS A 14 -6.74 -21.19 7.45
CA LYS A 14 -7.32 -20.49 6.30
C LYS A 14 -6.29 -20.17 5.24
N LYS A 15 -5.07 -19.77 5.64
CA LYS A 15 -3.95 -19.59 4.72
C LYS A 15 -3.60 -20.89 4.01
N LYS A 16 -3.47 -22.00 4.75
CA LYS A 16 -3.12 -23.32 4.19
C LYS A 16 -4.17 -23.80 3.18
N ASN A 17 -5.44 -23.49 3.42
CA ASN A 17 -6.54 -23.84 2.54
C ASN A 17 -6.70 -22.89 1.33
N GLY A 18 -5.87 -21.84 1.21
CA GLY A 18 -5.98 -20.86 0.13
C GLY A 18 -7.17 -19.91 0.26
N GLU A 19 -7.75 -19.79 1.47
CA GLU A 19 -8.89 -18.91 1.76
C GLU A 19 -8.47 -17.48 2.15
N ILE A 20 -7.16 -17.23 2.22
CA ILE A 20 -6.58 -15.89 2.34
C ILE A 20 -5.87 -15.58 1.03
N THR A 21 -6.40 -14.65 0.26
CA THR A 21 -5.88 -14.31 -1.07
C THR A 21 -5.73 -12.80 -1.24
N VAL A 22 -4.80 -12.40 -2.10
CA VAL A 22 -4.66 -11.00 -2.53
C VAL A 22 -4.71 -10.98 -4.04
N LYS A 23 -5.48 -10.04 -4.59
CA LYS A 23 -5.59 -9.81 -6.04
C LYS A 23 -5.28 -8.35 -6.35
N VAL A 24 -4.67 -8.11 -7.50
CA VAL A 24 -4.61 -6.77 -8.08
C VAL A 24 -5.95 -6.52 -8.77
N GLU A 25 -6.69 -5.53 -8.30
CA GLU A 25 -7.96 -5.15 -8.92
C GLU A 25 -7.72 -4.20 -10.08
N ASP A 26 -6.84 -3.22 -9.88
CA ASP A 26 -6.61 -2.13 -10.82
C ASP A 26 -5.30 -1.39 -10.48
N MET A 27 -4.87 -0.51 -11.38
CA MET A 27 -3.65 0.26 -11.25
C MET A 27 -3.81 1.63 -11.92
N ASP A 28 -3.71 2.70 -11.14
CA ASP A 28 -3.70 4.07 -11.68
C ASP A 28 -2.27 4.56 -11.90
N ILE A 29 -2.04 5.30 -12.99
CA ILE A 29 -0.77 5.96 -13.29
C ILE A 29 -1.01 7.47 -13.29
N ILE A 30 -0.46 8.17 -12.29
CA ILE A 30 -0.70 9.59 -12.07
C ILE A 30 0.52 10.39 -12.55
N PRO A 31 0.39 11.26 -13.57
CA PRO A 31 1.51 12.01 -14.16
C PRO A 31 1.75 13.34 -13.43
N ASN A 32 2.32 13.28 -12.23
CA ASN A 32 2.63 14.44 -11.39
C ASN A 32 3.53 15.49 -12.08
N TYR A 33 4.42 15.08 -12.98
CA TYR A 33 5.26 16.00 -13.76
C TYR A 33 4.44 17.04 -14.55
N LYS A 34 3.18 16.74 -14.89
CA LYS A 34 2.26 17.70 -15.55
C LYS A 34 1.73 18.78 -14.63
N LEU A 35 1.79 18.54 -13.32
CA LEU A 35 1.35 19.44 -12.26
C LEU A 35 2.52 20.13 -11.56
N ILE A 36 3.76 19.89 -12.02
CA ILE A 36 4.99 20.38 -11.37
C ILE A 36 5.06 19.87 -9.91
N ASP A 37 4.59 18.64 -9.69
CA ASP A 37 4.68 17.92 -8.42
C ASP A 37 5.77 16.84 -8.50
N SER A 38 6.18 16.33 -7.34
CA SER A 38 7.23 15.32 -7.18
C SER A 38 6.70 14.17 -6.31
N PRO A 39 6.90 12.89 -6.69
CA PRO A 39 7.75 12.43 -7.78
C PRO A 39 7.09 12.62 -9.15
N ASP A 40 7.83 12.39 -10.25
CA ASP A 40 7.33 12.52 -11.62
C ASP A 40 6.02 11.73 -11.88
N ILE A 41 5.98 10.48 -11.41
CA ILE A 41 4.86 9.57 -11.58
C ILE A 41 4.54 8.92 -10.24
N VAL A 42 3.25 8.78 -9.93
CA VAL A 42 2.79 7.94 -8.82
C VAL A 42 1.92 6.81 -9.37
N LEU A 43 2.33 5.58 -9.08
CA LEU A 43 1.56 4.39 -9.40
C LEU A 43 0.69 4.03 -8.19
N ILE A 44 -0.64 4.03 -8.33
CA ILE A 44 -1.54 3.58 -7.26
C ILE A 44 -1.90 2.13 -7.53
N LEU A 45 -1.34 1.22 -6.75
CA LEU A 45 -1.68 -0.19 -6.81
C LEU A 45 -2.93 -0.46 -5.96
N LYS A 46 -4.05 -0.83 -6.61
CA LYS A 46 -5.30 -1.19 -5.92
C LYS A 46 -5.37 -2.70 -5.75
N LEU A 47 -5.38 -3.15 -4.51
CA LEU A 47 -5.39 -4.57 -4.15
C LEU A 47 -6.66 -4.92 -3.37
N LYS A 48 -7.17 -6.12 -3.61
CA LYS A 48 -8.21 -6.75 -2.78
C LYS A 48 -7.59 -7.84 -1.92
N LEU A 49 -7.62 -7.67 -0.60
CA LEU A 49 -7.36 -8.73 0.35
C LEU A 49 -8.68 -9.44 0.65
N ASN A 50 -8.77 -10.72 0.28
CA ASN A 50 -9.87 -11.58 0.71
C ASN A 50 -9.43 -12.42 1.90
N ILE A 51 -10.14 -12.28 3.03
CA ILE A 51 -9.90 -13.04 4.27
C ILE A 51 -11.22 -13.19 5.01
N PHE A 52 -11.49 -14.39 5.57
CA PHE A 52 -12.77 -14.72 6.21
C PHE A 52 -14.00 -14.45 5.33
N SER A 53 -13.91 -14.76 4.02
CA SER A 53 -14.96 -14.50 3.02
C SER A 53 -15.36 -13.02 2.94
N ARG A 54 -14.40 -12.13 3.22
CA ARG A 54 -14.58 -10.69 3.18
C ARG A 54 -13.46 -10.04 2.44
N ASP A 55 -13.84 -8.93 1.85
CA ASP A 55 -13.09 -8.20 0.86
C ASP A 55 -12.66 -6.87 1.46
N TYR A 56 -11.35 -6.63 1.49
CA TYR A 56 -10.74 -5.45 2.07
C TYR A 56 -9.90 -4.73 1.02
N ASP A 57 -10.11 -3.43 0.91
CA ASP A 57 -9.38 -2.58 -0.03
C ASP A 57 -8.03 -2.18 0.55
N ILE A 58 -7.00 -2.26 -0.28
CA ILE A 58 -5.64 -1.78 -0.02
C ILE A 58 -5.24 -0.91 -1.21
N GLU A 59 -4.73 0.28 -0.95
CA GLU A 59 -4.17 1.17 -1.97
C GLU A 59 -2.75 1.55 -1.58
N ILE A 60 -1.78 1.22 -2.43
CA ILE A 60 -0.37 1.49 -2.18
C ILE A 60 0.12 2.49 -3.23
N PRO A 61 0.44 3.73 -2.84
CA PRO A 61 1.10 4.67 -3.74
C PRO A 61 2.59 4.33 -3.84
N ILE A 62 3.06 4.11 -5.07
CA ILE A 62 4.44 3.81 -5.39
C ILE A 62 5.02 5.00 -6.17
N PRO A 63 5.97 5.75 -5.58
CA PRO A 63 6.61 6.86 -6.25
C PRO A 63 7.59 6.36 -7.31
N ILE A 64 7.56 6.97 -8.50
CA ILE A 64 8.46 6.69 -9.62
C ILE A 64 9.04 8.02 -10.11
N GLU A 65 10.37 8.12 -10.08
CA GLU A 65 11.10 9.31 -10.46
C GLU A 65 11.95 9.05 -11.71
N VAL A 66 11.90 9.93 -12.71
CA VAL A 66 12.66 9.82 -13.96
C VAL A 66 13.82 10.82 -13.95
N GLU A 67 14.83 10.50 -13.14
CA GLU A 67 15.94 11.41 -12.90
C GLU A 67 17.17 11.16 -13.78
N LYS A 68 17.70 12.22 -14.40
CA LYS A 68 18.95 12.18 -15.19
C LYS A 68 20.18 12.18 -14.29
N VAL A 69 20.08 12.83 -13.13
CA VAL A 69 21.19 13.01 -12.18
C VAL A 69 21.39 11.77 -11.30
N GLY A 70 20.42 10.86 -11.31
CA GLY A 70 20.45 9.58 -10.60
C GLY A 70 19.86 9.67 -9.18
N LEU A 71 20.17 8.65 -8.36
CA LEU A 71 19.52 8.37 -7.08
C LEU A 71 19.40 9.57 -6.11
N ASN A 72 20.44 10.41 -5.99
CA ASN A 72 20.46 11.46 -4.97
C ASN A 72 19.36 12.50 -5.14
N ALA A 73 19.04 12.88 -6.40
CA ALA A 73 17.94 13.81 -6.66
C ALA A 73 16.60 13.18 -6.27
N ALA A 74 16.38 11.92 -6.67
CA ALA A 74 15.17 11.17 -6.35
C ALA A 74 14.91 10.98 -4.84
N LEU A 75 15.95 11.03 -3.99
CA LEU A 75 15.78 10.99 -2.52
C LEU A 75 15.11 12.26 -1.99
N GLU A 76 15.45 13.42 -2.54
CA GLU A 76 14.82 14.69 -2.15
C GLU A 76 13.35 14.74 -2.60
N ASP A 77 13.04 14.20 -3.78
CA ASP A 77 11.66 14.12 -4.27
C ASP A 77 10.82 13.11 -3.49
N LEU A 78 11.40 11.98 -3.07
CA LEU A 78 10.76 11.06 -2.13
C LEU A 78 10.46 11.75 -0.78
N LYS A 79 11.37 12.60 -0.29
CA LYS A 79 11.14 13.35 0.94
C LYS A 79 9.97 14.32 0.79
N LYS A 80 9.93 15.10 -0.29
CA LYS A 80 8.80 16.01 -0.59
C LYS A 80 7.48 15.26 -0.72
N PHE A 81 7.50 14.10 -1.36
CA PHE A 81 6.32 13.23 -1.51
C PHE A 81 5.73 12.84 -0.15
N ILE A 82 6.58 12.45 0.80
CA ILE A 82 6.16 12.10 2.16
C ILE A 82 5.64 13.35 2.89
N GLU A 83 6.35 14.47 2.82
CA GLU A 83 5.99 15.71 3.54
C GLU A 83 4.69 16.36 3.04
N ARG A 84 4.36 16.20 1.75
CA ARG A 84 3.16 16.79 1.14
C ARG A 84 1.89 16.01 1.44
N GLU A 85 2.00 14.71 1.73
CA GLU A 85 0.86 13.83 2.06
C GLU A 85 -0.29 13.85 1.04
N HIS A 86 0.00 14.18 -0.24
CA HIS A 86 -0.99 14.21 -1.32
C HIS A 86 -1.58 12.81 -1.61
N PHE A 87 -0.79 11.76 -1.35
CA PHE A 87 -1.14 10.36 -1.58
C PHE A 87 -1.18 9.61 -0.26
N LYS A 88 -2.19 8.76 -0.08
CA LYS A 88 -2.43 8.04 1.18
C LYS A 88 -2.26 6.55 0.95
N LEU A 89 -1.53 5.90 1.85
CA LEU A 89 -1.51 4.45 1.98
C LEU A 89 -2.82 4.01 2.67
N LEU A 90 -3.68 3.30 1.94
CA LEU A 90 -4.91 2.74 2.50
C LEU A 90 -4.62 1.30 2.94
N LEU A 91 -4.73 1.04 4.24
CA LEU A 91 -4.59 -0.30 4.83
C LEU A 91 -5.82 -0.66 5.67
N PRO A 92 -6.30 -1.91 5.60
CA PRO A 92 -7.33 -2.38 6.51
C PRO A 92 -6.72 -2.74 7.87
N MET A 93 -7.44 -2.43 8.94
CA MET A 93 -7.26 -3.07 10.23
C MET A 93 -8.44 -4.01 10.46
N LEU A 94 -8.16 -5.27 10.79
CA LEU A 94 -9.20 -6.24 11.11
C LEU A 94 -9.42 -6.28 12.62
N VAL A 95 -10.65 -6.02 13.04
CA VAL A 95 -11.06 -6.12 14.44
C VAL A 95 -12.01 -7.30 14.58
N ILE A 96 -11.64 -8.27 15.42
CA ILE A 96 -12.45 -9.45 15.71
C ILE A 96 -13.17 -9.20 17.04
N SER A 97 -14.51 -9.16 17.00
CA SER A 97 -15.32 -8.83 18.16
C SER A 97 -16.67 -9.52 18.13
N GLU A 98 -17.22 -9.81 19.30
CA GLU A 98 -18.59 -10.30 19.48
C GLU A 98 -19.65 -9.21 19.22
N LYS A 99 -19.23 -7.94 19.12
CA LYS A 99 -20.13 -6.79 18.95
C LYS A 99 -20.66 -6.62 17.51
N GLY A 100 -20.39 -7.57 16.62
CA GLY A 100 -20.84 -7.52 15.22
C GLY A 100 -20.04 -6.56 14.35
N PHE A 101 -20.64 -6.10 13.26
CA PHE A 101 -19.93 -5.33 12.22
C PHE A 101 -19.98 -3.83 12.48
N LYS A 102 -18.81 -3.21 12.40
CA LYS A 102 -18.64 -1.76 12.39
C LYS A 102 -17.51 -1.41 11.42
N ILE A 103 -17.70 -0.33 10.68
CA ILE A 103 -16.69 0.26 9.82
C ILE A 103 -16.33 1.63 10.39
N ASP A 104 -15.06 1.94 10.43
CA ASP A 104 -14.51 3.23 10.81
C ASP A 104 -13.33 3.54 9.90
N LYS A 105 -13.06 4.83 9.64
CA LYS A 105 -11.92 5.27 8.82
C LYS A 105 -11.20 6.37 9.58
N LYS A 106 -9.90 6.18 9.78
CA LYS A 106 -9.02 7.12 10.47
C LYS A 106 -7.66 7.16 9.81
N GLU A 107 -7.02 8.31 9.91
CA GLU A 107 -5.68 8.55 9.39
C GLU A 107 -4.70 8.58 10.55
N TYR A 108 -3.61 7.86 10.41
CA TYR A 108 -2.56 7.72 11.42
C TYR A 108 -1.19 7.70 10.73
N PRO A 109 -0.16 8.31 11.33
CA PRO A 109 1.21 8.12 10.88
C PRO A 109 1.61 6.63 11.00
N LEU A 110 2.18 6.07 9.95
CA LEU A 110 2.70 4.70 9.93
C LEU A 110 4.17 4.70 9.54
N LYS A 111 5.00 4.01 10.33
CA LYS A 111 6.41 3.83 10.00
C LYS A 111 6.52 3.04 8.69
N THR A 112 7.19 3.63 7.70
CA THR A 112 7.36 3.07 6.36
C THR A 112 8.83 3.04 5.97
N GLU A 113 9.24 2.02 5.22
CA GLU A 113 10.58 1.90 4.64
C GLU A 113 10.46 1.84 3.12
N PHE A 114 11.24 2.66 2.43
CA PHE A 114 11.35 2.62 0.97
C PHE A 114 12.64 1.88 0.58
N LYS A 115 12.50 0.73 -0.07
CA LYS A 115 13.63 0.04 -0.69
C LYS A 115 13.80 0.57 -2.11
N ILE A 116 14.76 1.48 -2.28
CA ILE A 116 14.94 2.23 -3.53
C ILE A 116 15.86 1.45 -4.47
N LYS A 117 15.46 1.36 -5.74
CA LYS A 117 16.23 0.70 -6.79
C LYS A 117 16.29 1.59 -8.02
N GLN A 118 17.50 1.94 -8.46
CA GLN A 118 17.71 2.64 -9.71
C GLN A 118 17.68 1.64 -10.89
N ILE A 119 16.97 2.00 -11.95
CA ILE A 119 16.88 1.21 -13.18
C ILE A 119 17.50 2.06 -14.31
N PRO A 120 18.48 1.56 -15.06
CA PRO A 120 19.03 2.28 -16.23
C PRO A 120 17.95 2.58 -17.27
N HIS A 121 17.97 3.78 -17.85
CA HIS A 121 16.92 4.19 -18.80
C HIS A 121 17.00 3.44 -20.14
N ASP A 122 18.16 2.88 -20.49
CA ASP A 122 18.42 2.13 -21.72
C ASP A 122 17.81 0.71 -21.72
N ILE A 123 17.23 0.27 -20.60
CA ILE A 123 16.57 -1.04 -20.48
C ILE A 123 15.04 -0.96 -20.29
N ILE A 124 14.46 0.23 -20.42
CA ILE A 124 13.01 0.49 -20.27
C ILE A 124 12.37 0.66 -21.65
#